data_AF-A0A6G0UB70-F1
#
_entry.id   AF-A0A6G0UB70-F1
#
_cell.length_a   1.000
_cell.length_b   1.000
_cell.length_c   1.000
_cell.angle_alpha   90.00
_cell.angle_beta   90.00
_cell.angle_gamma   90.00
#
_symmetry.space_group_name_H-M   'P 1'
#
loop_
_entity.id
_entity.type
_entity.pdbx_description
1 polymer ?
#
loop_
_entity_poly.entity_id
_entity_poly.type
_entity_poly.pdbx_seq_one_letter_code
_entity_poly.pdbx_strand_id
1 'polypeptide(L)'
;PKKHRVWVPLVISFSPNYIVLSIIAYFSQDWRTLLKVISALNVPTFICLWLAYESPRWLIQKGALEQAKGTYEKIEKWNGSASLERQKVLEQLIQKEFLLLEKKKKSKKYYFHHLFYTWSMIKHNAVIAFSLFCTAVINYALVFNMEKLSGSVYLNNVILGMI
;
A
#
# COMPACT_ATOMS: atom_id res chain seq x y z
N PRO A 1 8.71 1.07 10.24
CA PRO A 1 10.17 0.75 10.26
C PRO A 1 10.86 1.18 8.95
N LYS A 2 11.95 1.98 9.00
CA LYS A 2 12.66 2.46 7.79
C LYS A 2 13.25 1.30 6.96
N LYS A 3 13.68 0.21 7.61
CA LYS A 3 14.27 -0.98 6.97
C LYS A 3 13.30 -1.78 6.08
N HIS A 4 12.02 -1.81 6.44
CA HIS A 4 11.00 -2.62 5.73
C HIS A 4 10.09 -1.80 4.82
N ARG A 5 10.37 -0.49 4.65
CA ARG A 5 9.49 0.43 3.93
C ARG A 5 9.39 0.12 2.43
N VAL A 6 10.45 -0.44 1.85
CA VAL A 6 10.51 -0.77 0.41
C VAL A 6 10.10 -2.23 0.19
N TRP A 7 10.55 -3.13 1.05
CA TRP A 7 10.35 -4.57 0.86
C TRP A 7 8.90 -5.01 1.07
N VAL A 8 8.20 -4.47 2.08
CA VAL A 8 6.81 -4.87 2.37
C VAL A 8 5.85 -4.58 1.21
N PRO A 9 5.84 -3.37 0.61
CA PRO A 9 5.03 -3.13 -0.59
C PRO A 9 5.46 -3.98 -1.79
N LEU A 10 6.74 -4.32 -1.91
CA LEU A 10 7.27 -5.08 -3.03
C LEU A 10 6.84 -6.55 -2.99
N VAL A 11 6.79 -7.16 -1.80
CA VAL A 11 6.24 -8.52 -1.62
C VAL A 11 4.74 -8.57 -1.90
N ILE A 12 4.02 -7.50 -1.58
CA ILE A 12 2.57 -7.36 -1.80
C ILE A 12 2.28 -6.82 -3.22
N SER A 13 3.31 -6.64 -4.06
CA SER A 13 3.18 -6.07 -5.41
C SER A 13 2.42 -7.00 -6.36
N PHE A 14 2.14 -6.50 -7.55
CA PHE A 14 1.34 -7.18 -8.56
C PHE A 14 1.96 -8.51 -9.02
N SER A 15 3.27 -8.59 -9.27
CA SER A 15 3.93 -9.74 -9.90
C SER A 15 3.74 -11.07 -9.14
N PRO A 16 4.02 -11.19 -7.82
CA PRO A 16 3.77 -12.44 -7.08
C PRO A 16 2.28 -12.83 -7.04
N ASN A 17 1.39 -11.85 -6.99
CA ASN A 17 -0.05 -12.09 -6.93
C ASN A 17 -0.59 -12.65 -8.25
N TYR A 18 -0.06 -12.23 -9.40
CA TYR A 18 -0.43 -12.81 -10.70
C TYR A 18 -0.09 -14.29 -10.80
N ILE A 19 1.06 -14.71 -10.27
CA ILE A 19 1.49 -16.11 -10.26
C ILE A 19 0.53 -16.96 -9.39
N VAL A 20 0.27 -16.51 -8.16
CA VAL A 20 -0.65 -17.20 -7.23
C VAL A 20 -2.06 -17.29 -7.82
N LEU A 21 -2.55 -16.20 -8.40
CA LEU A 21 -3.87 -16.15 -9.03
C LEU A 21 -3.98 -17.12 -10.21
N SER A 22 -2.92 -17.22 -11.03
CA SER A 22 -2.89 -18.12 -12.19
C SER A 22 -2.93 -19.59 -11.79
N ILE A 23 -2.25 -19.96 -10.69
CA ILE A 23 -2.29 -21.31 -10.13
C ILE A 23 -3.71 -21.64 -9.65
N ILE A 24 -4.34 -20.73 -8.91
CA ILE A 24 -5.72 -20.92 -8.41
C ILE A 24 -6.71 -21.03 -9.57
N ALA A 25 -6.52 -20.22 -10.63
CA ALA A 25 -7.34 -20.25 -11.82
C ALA A 25 -7.19 -21.58 -12.58
N TYR A 26 -5.97 -22.12 -12.68
CA TYR A 26 -5.72 -23.43 -13.27
C TYR A 26 -6.47 -24.56 -12.53
N PHE A 27 -6.54 -24.52 -11.20
CA PHE A 27 -7.30 -25.53 -10.44
C PHE A 27 -8.81 -25.31 -10.46
N SER A 28 -9.27 -24.06 -10.60
CA SER A 28 -10.70 -23.73 -10.52
C SER A 28 -11.46 -24.08 -11.79
N GLN A 29 -10.82 -24.01 -12.96
CA GLN A 29 -11.32 -24.32 -14.32
C GLN A 29 -12.58 -23.54 -14.78
N ASP A 30 -13.43 -23.09 -13.87
CA ASP A 30 -14.60 -22.24 -14.09
C ASP A 30 -14.46 -20.90 -13.35
N TRP A 31 -14.92 -19.82 -14.00
CA TRP A 31 -14.81 -18.46 -13.48
C TRP A 31 -15.65 -18.25 -12.22
N ARG A 32 -16.78 -18.96 -12.08
CA ARG A 32 -17.63 -18.88 -10.88
C ARG A 32 -16.95 -19.51 -9.67
N THR A 33 -16.29 -20.65 -9.86
CA THR A 33 -15.51 -21.31 -8.82
C THR A 33 -14.32 -20.45 -8.44
N LEU A 34 -13.62 -19.87 -9.42
CA LEU A 34 -12.52 -18.94 -9.18
C LEU A 34 -12.94 -17.74 -8.32
N LEU A 35 -14.08 -17.10 -8.63
CA LEU A 35 -14.62 -16.01 -7.83
C LEU A 35 -14.91 -16.42 -6.38
N LYS A 36 -15.49 -17.60 -6.16
CA LYS A 36 -15.76 -18.12 -4.80
C LYS A 36 -14.46 -18.34 -4.03
N VAL A 37 -13.45 -18.95 -4.66
CA VAL A 37 -12.16 -19.22 -4.02
C VAL A 37 -11.44 -17.93 -3.67
N ILE A 38 -11.38 -16.96 -4.58
CA ILE A 38 -10.77 -15.65 -4.32
C ILE A 38 -11.53 -14.91 -3.22
N SER A 39 -12.86 -14.95 -3.24
CA SER A 39 -13.67 -14.32 -2.19
C SER A 39 -13.37 -14.95 -0.83
N ALA A 40 -13.30 -16.28 -0.75
CA ALA A 40 -12.93 -16.99 0.47
C ALA A 40 -11.51 -16.63 0.95
N LEU A 41 -10.55 -16.52 0.04
CA LEU A 41 -9.16 -16.15 0.35
C LEU A 41 -9.05 -14.72 0.92
N ASN A 42 -9.99 -13.83 0.59
CA ASN A 42 -10.03 -12.47 1.12
C ASN A 42 -10.72 -12.34 2.49
N VAL A 43 -11.46 -13.36 2.95
CA VAL A 43 -12.15 -13.31 4.26
C VAL A 43 -11.20 -13.03 5.44
N PRO A 44 -10.02 -13.68 5.55
CA PRO A 44 -9.06 -13.39 6.61
C PRO A 44 -8.59 -11.93 6.61
N THR A 45 -8.53 -11.26 5.46
CA THR A 45 -8.13 -9.85 5.36
C THR A 45 -9.07 -8.94 6.14
N PHE A 46 -10.38 -9.23 6.15
CA PHE A 46 -11.36 -8.46 6.93
C PHE A 46 -11.15 -8.65 8.43
N ILE A 47 -10.80 -9.86 8.85
CA ILE A 47 -10.46 -10.16 10.26
C ILE A 47 -9.19 -9.41 10.65
N CYS A 48 -8.16 -9.46 9.81
CA CYS A 48 -6.92 -8.72 10.02
C CYS A 48 -7.15 -7.20 10.08
N LEU A 49 -8.04 -6.66 9.25
CA LEU A 49 -8.39 -5.23 9.27
C LEU A 49 -9.06 -4.84 10.58
N TRP A 50 -9.92 -5.71 11.13
CA TRP A 50 -10.58 -5.46 12.42
C TRP A 50 -9.59 -5.50 13.59
N LEU A 51 -8.56 -6.34 13.52
CA LEU A 51 -7.49 -6.42 14.51
C LEU A 51 -6.38 -5.38 14.31
N ALA A 52 -6.35 -4.70 13.17
CA ALA A 52 -5.31 -3.74 12.84
C ALA A 52 -5.40 -2.50 13.73
N TYR A 53 -4.26 -2.11 14.29
CA TYR A 53 -4.15 -0.84 14.99
C TYR A 53 -4.20 0.33 14.00
N GLU A 54 -4.86 1.40 14.42
CA GLU A 54 -4.86 2.65 13.67
C GLU A 54 -3.44 3.19 13.46
N SER A 55 -3.22 3.85 12.33
CA SER A 55 -1.90 4.40 12.01
C SER A 55 -1.54 5.52 13.01
N PRO A 56 -0.43 5.39 13.78
CA PRO A 56 -0.04 6.42 14.75
C PRO A 56 0.15 7.79 14.09
N ARG A 57 0.63 7.81 12.84
CA ARG A 57 0.80 9.05 12.07
C ARG A 57 -0.53 9.74 11.76
N TRP A 58 -1.57 8.97 11.47
CA TRP A 58 -2.91 9.52 11.22
C TRP A 58 -3.49 10.12 12.51
N LEU A 59 -3.34 9.44 13.64
CA LEU A 59 -3.77 9.93 14.95
C LEU A 59 -3.06 11.24 15.33
N ILE A 60 -1.75 11.35 15.06
CA ILE A 60 -0.97 12.58 15.27
C ILE A 60 -1.49 13.72 14.38
N GLN A 61 -1.79 13.46 13.11
CA GLN A 61 -2.34 14.48 12.20
C GLN A 61 -3.73 14.98 12.61
N LYS A 62 -4.54 14.08 13.19
CA LYS A 62 -5.86 14.40 13.76
C LYS A 62 -5.77 15.14 15.10
N GLY A 63 -4.60 15.14 15.74
CA GLY A 63 -4.37 15.76 17.06
C GLY A 63 -4.74 14.87 18.24
N ALA A 64 -5.03 13.59 18.01
CA ALA A 64 -5.35 12.62 19.04
C ALA A 64 -4.05 11.99 19.62
N LEU A 65 -3.26 12.79 20.33
CA LEU A 65 -1.92 12.39 20.78
C LEU A 65 -1.95 11.24 21.80
N GLU A 66 -2.90 11.25 22.74
CA GLU A 66 -3.06 10.18 23.72
C GLU A 66 -3.40 8.83 23.06
N GLN A 67 -4.24 8.84 22.02
CA GLN A 67 -4.54 7.63 21.25
C GLN A 67 -3.32 7.15 20.45
N ALA A 68 -2.52 8.08 19.91
CA ALA A 68 -1.29 7.75 19.21
C ALA A 68 -0.28 7.07 20.15
N LYS A 69 -0.12 7.58 21.38
CA LYS A 69 0.73 6.97 22.42
C LYS A 69 0.25 5.56 22.78
N GLY A 70 -1.04 5.41 23.10
CA GLY A 70 -1.61 4.10 23.43
C GLY A 70 -1.47 3.07 22.30
N THR A 71 -1.55 3.52 21.04
CA THR A 71 -1.32 2.65 19.88
C THR A 71 0.15 2.25 19.75
N TYR A 72 1.07 3.18 19.98
CA TYR A 72 2.51 2.91 19.99
C TYR A 72 2.91 1.93 21.08
N GLU A 73 2.40 2.08 22.30
CA GLU A 73 2.68 1.15 23.40
C GLU A 73 2.23 -0.27 23.08
N LYS A 74 1.05 -0.43 22.45
CA LYS A 74 0.57 -1.74 22.01
C LYS A 74 1.47 -2.35 20.94
N ILE A 75 1.95 -1.54 19.99
CA ILE A 75 2.91 -1.97 18.96
C ILE A 75 4.26 -2.35 19.59
N GLU A 76 4.74 -1.62 20.58
CA GLU A 76 6.01 -1.93 21.26
C GLU A 76 5.92 -3.19 22.13
N LYS A 77 4.78 -3.39 22.81
CA LYS A 77 4.47 -4.64 23.52
C LYS A 77 4.46 -5.83 22.56
N TRP A 78 3.83 -5.70 21.40
CA TRP A 78 3.83 -6.75 20.38
C TRP A 78 5.24 -7.05 19.86
N ASN A 79 6.05 -6.02 19.64
CA ASN A 79 7.43 -6.18 19.17
C ASN A 79 8.44 -6.59 20.26
N GLY A 80 8.00 -6.82 21.50
CA GLY A 80 8.88 -7.18 22.63
C GLY A 80 9.93 -6.12 22.97
N SER A 81 9.73 -4.87 22.56
CA SER A 81 10.71 -3.78 22.69
C SER A 81 10.25 -2.65 23.61
N ALA A 82 9.25 -2.95 24.46
CA ALA A 82 8.73 -2.01 25.45
C ALA A 82 9.81 -1.69 26.48
N SER A 83 10.32 -0.46 26.44
CA SER A 83 11.27 0.08 27.43
C SER A 83 10.85 1.49 27.81
N LEU A 84 10.94 1.82 29.09
CA LEU A 84 10.54 3.11 29.65
C LEU A 84 11.32 4.28 29.03
N GLU A 85 12.60 4.06 28.68
CA GLU A 85 13.43 5.08 28.01
C GLU A 85 12.98 5.32 26.58
N ARG A 86 12.58 4.26 25.87
CA ARG A 86 12.12 4.34 24.49
C ARG A 86 10.77 5.03 24.39
N GLN A 87 9.90 4.79 25.36
CA GLN A 87 8.61 5.45 25.49
C GLN A 87 8.77 6.96 25.64
N LYS A 88 9.69 7.43 26.50
CA LYS A 88 9.99 8.88 26.65
C LYS A 88 10.54 9.50 25.37
N VAL A 89 11.46 8.82 24.68
CA VAL A 89 12.01 9.29 23.40
C VAL A 89 10.90 9.39 22.34
N LEU A 90 10.01 8.41 22.31
CA LEU A 90 8.90 8.35 21.38
C LEU A 90 7.86 9.45 21.64
N GLU A 91 7.54 9.72 22.91
CA GLU A 91 6.68 10.85 23.28
C GLU A 91 7.24 12.18 22.81
N GLN A 92 8.55 12.42 22.99
CA GLN A 92 9.21 13.62 22.50
C GLN A 92 9.14 13.73 20.97
N LEU A 93 9.28 12.61 20.25
CA LEU A 93 9.16 12.57 18.79
C LEU A 93 7.73 12.86 18.33
N ILE A 94 6.73 12.26 18.98
CA ILE A 94 5.31 12.48 18.70
C ILE A 94 4.95 13.96 18.92
N GLN A 95 5.38 14.54 20.03
CA GLN A 95 5.14 15.95 20.35
C GLN A 95 5.82 16.87 19.34
N LYS A 96 7.07 16.56 18.95
CA LYS A 96 7.80 17.32 17.92
C LYS A 96 7.12 17.24 16.56
N GLU A 97 6.67 16.06 16.13
CA GLU A 97 5.92 15.89 14.88
C GLU A 97 4.59 16.67 14.92
N PHE A 98 3.86 16.61 16.03
CA PHE A 98 2.63 17.38 16.20
C PHE A 98 2.87 18.89 16.10
N LEU A 99 3.87 19.42 16.81
CA LEU A 99 4.23 20.84 16.76
C LEU A 99 4.65 21.28 15.35
N LEU A 100 5.39 20.44 14.61
CA LEU A 100 5.74 20.70 13.21
C LEU A 100 4.49 20.72 12.33
N LEU A 101 3.56 19.80 12.53
CA LEU A 101 2.29 19.75 11.81
C LEU A 101 1.41 20.95 12.15
N GLU A 102 1.38 21.41 13.40
CA GLU A 102 0.61 22.58 13.82
C GLU A 102 1.20 23.87 13.22
N LYS A 103 2.53 24.02 13.23
CA LYS A 103 3.22 25.11 12.49
C LYS A 103 2.91 25.08 11.00
N LYS A 104 2.85 23.88 10.40
CA LYS A 104 2.47 23.71 8.98
C LYS A 104 0.99 23.99 8.72
N LYS A 105 0.08 23.62 9.63
CA LYS A 105 -1.36 23.93 9.55
C LYS A 105 -1.63 25.44 9.68
N LYS A 106 -0.82 26.14 10.48
CA LYS A 106 -0.83 27.61 10.56
C LYS A 106 -0.23 28.26 9.31
N SER A 107 0.62 27.54 8.57
CA SER A 107 1.09 27.94 7.25
C SER A 107 0.09 27.56 6.14
N LYS A 108 0.25 28.18 4.96
CA LYS A 108 -0.63 28.15 3.77
C LYS A 108 -1.52 26.88 3.64
N LYS A 109 -2.83 27.08 3.50
CA LYS A 109 -3.78 26.02 3.13
C LYS A 109 -3.53 25.62 1.67
N TYR A 110 -3.27 24.34 1.43
CA TYR A 110 -3.15 23.78 0.09
C TYR A 110 -4.49 23.20 -0.38
N TYR A 111 -4.72 23.31 -1.68
CA TYR A 111 -5.92 22.90 -2.39
C TYR A 111 -5.49 22.14 -3.65
N PHE A 112 -6.40 21.37 -4.24
CA PHE A 112 -6.10 20.51 -5.39
C PHE A 112 -5.46 21.26 -6.57
N HIS A 113 -5.92 22.48 -6.86
CA HIS A 113 -5.35 23.29 -7.95
C HIS A 113 -3.89 23.70 -7.72
N HIS A 114 -3.40 23.73 -6.46
CA HIS A 114 -2.00 24.02 -6.17
C HIS A 114 -1.04 22.93 -6.68
N LEU A 115 -1.53 21.72 -6.95
CA LEU A 115 -0.72 20.69 -7.62
C LEU A 115 -0.36 21.09 -9.06
N PHE A 116 -1.19 21.91 -9.70
CA PHE A 116 -0.98 22.37 -11.08
C PHE A 116 -0.52 23.82 -11.16
N TYR A 117 -0.18 24.44 -10.03
CA TYR A 117 0.17 25.86 -9.98
C TYR A 117 1.64 26.14 -10.27
N THR A 118 2.54 25.27 -9.81
CA THR A 118 3.99 25.47 -9.98
C THR A 118 4.53 24.57 -11.09
N TRP A 119 5.35 25.13 -11.99
CA TRP A 119 5.94 24.39 -13.12
C TRP A 119 6.70 23.12 -12.70
N SER A 120 7.39 23.17 -11.55
CA SER A 120 8.02 21.97 -10.98
C SER A 120 7.00 20.88 -10.66
N MET A 121 5.88 21.23 -10.01
CA MET A 121 4.83 20.26 -9.67
C MET A 121 4.12 19.72 -10.92
N ILE A 122 3.86 20.56 -11.93
CA ILE A 122 3.26 20.14 -13.19
C ILE A 122 4.15 19.12 -13.90
N LYS A 123 5.47 19.35 -13.99
CA LYS A 123 6.40 18.39 -14.59
C LYS A 123 6.37 17.04 -13.89
N HIS A 124 6.43 17.04 -12.55
CA HIS A 124 6.38 15.79 -11.78
C HIS A 124 5.05 15.05 -12.00
N ASN A 125 3.92 15.75 -11.96
CA ASN A 125 2.61 15.15 -12.23
C ASN A 125 2.51 14.63 -13.66
N ALA A 126 3.04 15.35 -14.65
CA ALA A 126 3.03 14.95 -16.05
C ALA A 126 3.89 13.69 -16.28
N VAL A 127 5.08 13.62 -15.68
CA VAL A 127 5.95 12.44 -15.76
C VAL A 127 5.28 11.23 -15.12
N ILE A 128 4.68 11.38 -13.94
CA ILE A 128 3.96 10.29 -13.26
C ILE A 128 2.75 9.85 -14.10
N ALA A 129 1.94 10.79 -14.60
CA ALA A 129 0.78 10.48 -15.42
C ALA A 129 1.17 9.77 -16.72
N PHE A 130 2.21 10.25 -17.40
CA PHE A 130 2.72 9.62 -18.62
C PHE A 130 3.29 8.22 -18.34
N SER A 131 4.03 8.05 -17.24
CA SER A 131 4.52 6.74 -16.82
C SER A 131 3.37 5.77 -16.58
N LEU A 132 2.33 6.20 -15.85
CA LEU A 132 1.15 5.38 -15.59
C LEU A 132 0.40 5.04 -16.89
N PHE A 133 0.28 5.99 -17.80
CA PHE A 133 -0.31 5.77 -19.12
C PHE A 133 0.46 4.72 -19.92
N CYS A 134 1.78 4.86 -20.03
CA CYS A 134 2.63 3.88 -20.72
C CYS A 134 2.51 2.49 -20.08
N THR A 135 2.55 2.40 -18.75
CA THR A 135 2.37 1.13 -18.03
C THR A 135 0.99 0.52 -18.31
N ALA A 136 -0.07 1.33 -18.34
CA ALA A 136 -1.42 0.84 -18.65
C ALA A 136 -1.52 0.33 -20.09
N VAL A 137 -1.00 1.07 -21.07
CA VAL A 137 -1.00 0.66 -22.48
C VAL A 137 -0.24 -0.66 -22.65
N ILE A 138 0.95 -0.78 -22.06
CA ILE A 138 1.74 -2.02 -22.09
C ILE A 138 0.95 -3.17 -21.46
N ASN A 139 0.35 -2.97 -20.29
CA ASN A 139 -0.41 -4.00 -19.60
C ASN A 139 -1.62 -4.47 -20.43
N TYR A 140 -2.41 -3.56 -20.98
CA TYR A 140 -3.53 -3.92 -21.85
C TYR A 140 -3.06 -4.62 -23.13
N ALA A 141 -1.99 -4.14 -23.76
CA ALA A 141 -1.42 -4.79 -24.94
C ALA A 141 -0.98 -6.23 -24.63
N LEU A 142 -0.37 -6.48 -23.47
CA LEU A 142 0.01 -7.83 -23.03
C LEU A 142 -1.22 -8.72 -22.82
N VAL A 143 -2.24 -8.21 -22.12
CA VAL A 143 -3.49 -8.96 -21.86
C VAL A 143 -4.21 -9.32 -23.15
N PHE A 144 -4.38 -8.38 -24.10
CA PHE A 144 -5.06 -8.63 -25.37
C PHE A 144 -4.30 -9.57 -26.32
N ASN A 145 -2.96 -9.57 -26.25
CA ASN A 145 -2.16 -10.51 -27.04
C ASN A 145 -2.01 -11.87 -26.37
N MET A 146 -2.41 -12.02 -25.10
CA MET A 146 -2.26 -13.26 -24.35
C MET A 146 -3.14 -14.39 -24.87
N GLU A 147 -4.33 -14.06 -25.40
CA GLU A 147 -5.25 -15.03 -26.03
C GLU A 147 -4.72 -15.51 -27.39
N LYS A 148 -3.87 -14.71 -28.04
CA LYS A 148 -3.28 -15.02 -29.35
C LYS A 148 -1.97 -15.80 -29.24
N LEU A 149 -1.37 -15.83 -28.06
CA LEU A 149 -0.14 -16.59 -27.81
C LEU A 149 -0.44 -18.09 -27.77
N SER A 150 0.32 -18.89 -28.50
CA SER A 150 0.19 -20.34 -28.47
C SER A 150 0.54 -20.89 -27.08
N GLY A 151 -0.36 -21.69 -26.50
CA GLY A 151 -0.19 -22.26 -25.16
C GLY A 151 -1.47 -22.17 -24.31
N SER A 152 -1.37 -22.51 -23.03
CA SER A 152 -2.48 -22.29 -22.11
C SER A 152 -2.44 -20.87 -21.55
N VAL A 153 -3.63 -20.23 -21.47
CA VAL A 153 -3.79 -18.88 -20.90
C VAL A 153 -3.23 -18.80 -19.47
N TYR A 154 -3.25 -19.90 -18.72
CA TYR A 154 -2.70 -20.00 -17.37
C TYR A 154 -1.16 -19.92 -17.35
N LEU A 155 -0.47 -20.64 -18.24
CA LEU A 155 1.01 -20.57 -18.32
C LEU A 155 1.48 -19.19 -18.79
N ASN A 156 0.76 -18.60 -19.75
CA ASN A 156 1.09 -17.26 -20.25
C ASN A 156 0.94 -16.20 -19.13
N ASN A 157 -0.09 -16.30 -18.29
CA ASN A 157 -0.25 -15.43 -17.12
C ASN A 157 0.85 -15.63 -16.06
N VAL A 158 1.30 -16.87 -15.84
CA VAL A 158 2.43 -17.14 -14.92
C VAL A 158 3.72 -16.51 -15.42
N ILE A 159 4.01 -16.61 -16.73
CA ILE A 159 5.21 -16.00 -17.35
C ILE A 159 5.16 -14.48 -17.22
N LEU A 160 3.99 -13.87 -17.46
CA LEU A 160 3.81 -12.43 -17.27
C LEU A 160 3.98 -11.99 -15.82
N GLY A 161 3.54 -12.81 -14.85
CA GLY A 161 3.72 -12.53 -13.43
C GLY A 161 5.18 -12.69 -12.95
N MET A 162 6.06 -13.34 -13.73
CA MET A 162 7.48 -13.46 -13.41
C MET A 162 8.33 -12.31 -13.96
N ILE A 163 7.81 -11.53 -14.91
CA ILE A 163 8.46 -10.34 -15.50
C ILE A 163 8.16 -9.11 -14.64
#